data_AF-A0A7C4CLL2-F1
#
_entry.id   AF-A0A7C4CLL2-F1
#
_cell.length_a   1.000
_cell.length_b   1.000
_cell.length_c   1.000
_cell.angle_alpha   90.00
_cell.angle_beta   90.00
_cell.angle_gamma   90.00
#
_symmetry.space_group_name_H-M   'P 1'
#
loop_
_entity.id
_entity.type
_entity.pdbx_description
1 polymer ?
#
loop_
_entity_poly.entity_id
_entity_poly.type
_entity_poly.pdbx_seq_one_letter_code
_entity_poly.pdbx_strand_id
1 'polypeptide(L)'
;MREWLEVIRAIVFDENITKISIHEDNVLLTACRLRSLLNDFIDCLILSSALSQCDILISEDTDIRNLRESREFQDLLKTINPGFKIHNLAEIVRV
;
A
#
# COMPACT_ATOMS: atom_id res chain seq x y z
N MET A 1 0.05 -25.55 -8.77
CA MET A 1 -1.30 -25.01 -8.48
C MET A 1 -1.78 -25.37 -7.07
N ARG A 2 -1.63 -26.61 -6.59
CA ARG A 2 -2.03 -27.00 -5.22
C ARG A 2 -1.22 -26.28 -4.12
N GLU A 3 0.08 -26.06 -4.35
CA GLU A 3 0.99 -25.39 -3.40
C GLU A 3 0.62 -23.93 -3.12
N TRP A 4 0.24 -23.16 -4.14
CA TRP A 4 -0.17 -21.75 -4.00
C TRP A 4 -1.42 -21.58 -3.15
N LEU A 5 -2.36 -22.53 -3.23
CA LEU A 5 -3.58 -22.51 -2.42
C LEU A 5 -3.27 -22.70 -0.94
N GLU A 6 -2.25 -23.49 -0.59
CA GLU A 6 -1.82 -23.64 0.81
C GLU A 6 -1.18 -22.37 1.35
N VAL A 7 -0.38 -21.67 0.53
CA VAL A 7 0.22 -20.38 0.92
C VAL A 7 -0.86 -19.34 1.18
N ILE A 8 -1.84 -19.20 0.26
CA ILE A 8 -2.94 -18.25 0.44
C ILE A 8 -3.76 -18.61 1.68
N ARG A 9 -4.05 -19.90 1.91
CA ARG A 9 -4.74 -20.34 3.14
C ARG A 9 -3.95 -19.97 4.39
N ALA A 10 -2.64 -20.22 4.41
CA ALA A 10 -1.80 -19.88 5.54
C ALA A 10 -1.92 -18.38 5.87
N ILE A 11 -1.86 -17.50 4.88
CA ILE A 11 -2.00 -16.05 5.07
C ILE A 11 -3.42 -15.67 5.53
N VAL A 12 -4.47 -16.24 4.93
CA VAL A 12 -5.87 -15.88 5.22
C VAL A 12 -6.29 -16.26 6.64
N PHE A 13 -5.71 -17.35 7.17
CA PHE A 13 -6.03 -17.90 8.48
C PHE A 13 -5.00 -17.56 9.57
N ASP A 14 -3.90 -16.89 9.25
CA ASP A 14 -2.94 -16.39 10.25
C ASP A 14 -3.56 -15.21 11.02
N GLU A 15 -3.69 -15.36 12.34
CA GLU A 15 -4.26 -14.34 13.23
C GLU A 15 -3.33 -13.14 13.46
N ASN A 16 -2.04 -13.28 13.15
CA ASN A 16 -1.08 -12.18 13.21
C ASN A 16 -1.19 -11.24 12.00
N ILE A 17 -1.97 -11.62 10.98
CA ILE A 17 -2.17 -10.82 9.76
C ILE A 17 -3.55 -10.17 9.83
N THR A 18 -3.55 -8.84 9.98
CA THR A 18 -4.78 -8.06 9.88
C THR A 18 -5.20 -7.93 8.42
N LYS A 19 -6.46 -8.27 8.13
CA LYS A 19 -7.05 -8.15 6.80
C LYS A 19 -7.73 -6.79 6.67
N ILE A 20 -7.31 -6.01 5.67
CA ILE A 20 -7.90 -4.70 5.37
C ILE A 20 -8.95 -4.86 4.27
N SER A 21 -10.13 -4.27 4.47
CA SER A 21 -11.20 -4.29 3.47
C SER A 21 -10.93 -3.27 2.37
N ILE A 22 -10.97 -3.69 1.11
CA ILE A 22 -10.85 -2.77 -0.04
C ILE A 22 -12.15 -2.04 -0.36
N HIS A 23 -13.24 -2.35 0.33
CA HIS A 23 -14.57 -1.82 0.02
C HIS A 23 -14.92 -0.54 0.80
N GLU A 24 -13.98 0.01 1.56
CA GLU A 24 -14.18 1.28 2.25
C GLU A 24 -14.18 2.43 1.24
N ASP A 25 -15.18 3.30 1.30
CA ASP A 25 -15.39 4.36 0.30
C ASP A 25 -14.18 5.28 0.15
N ASN A 26 -13.53 5.64 1.26
CA ASN A 26 -12.33 6.47 1.28
C ASN A 26 -11.13 5.77 0.59
N VAL A 27 -11.01 4.45 0.75
CA VAL A 27 -9.98 3.63 0.10
C VAL A 27 -10.23 3.60 -1.41
N LEU A 28 -11.45 3.34 -1.85
CA LEU A 28 -11.77 3.29 -3.28
C LEU A 28 -11.61 4.67 -3.95
N LEU A 29 -12.09 5.74 -3.32
CA LEU A 29 -11.96 7.10 -3.85
C LEU A 29 -10.49 7.53 -3.95
N THR A 30 -9.68 7.23 -2.95
CA THR A 30 -8.25 7.55 -2.97
C THR A 30 -7.51 6.70 -4.00
N ALA A 31 -7.86 5.43 -4.18
CA ALA A 31 -7.29 4.58 -5.22
C ALA A 31 -7.62 5.11 -6.63
N CYS A 32 -8.84 5.59 -6.86
CA CYS A 32 -9.22 6.25 -8.12
C CYS A 32 -8.39 7.50 -8.40
N ARG A 33 -8.05 8.30 -7.37
CA ARG A 33 -7.16 9.46 -7.50
C ARG A 33 -5.73 9.04 -7.83
N LEU A 34 -5.22 8.00 -7.18
CA LEU A 34 -3.87 7.46 -7.42
C LEU A 34 -3.69 6.90 -8.84
N ARG A 35 -4.77 6.59 -9.56
CA ARG A 35 -4.70 6.07 -10.92
C ARG A 35 -4.07 7.04 -11.93
N SER A 36 -4.02 8.35 -11.63
CA SER A 36 -3.26 9.33 -12.43
C SER A 36 -1.74 9.20 -12.25
N LEU A 37 -1.30 8.58 -11.15
CA LEU A 37 0.11 8.47 -10.74
C LEU A 37 0.68 7.07 -10.94
N LEU A 38 -0.15 6.03 -10.78
CA LEU A 38 0.23 4.63 -10.92
C LEU A 38 -0.54 3.96 -12.05
N ASN A 39 0.17 3.08 -12.77
CA ASN A 39 -0.40 2.35 -13.90
C ASN A 39 -1.21 1.13 -13.49
N ASP A 40 -0.79 0.42 -12.44
CA ASP A 40 -1.53 -0.71 -11.89
C ASP A 40 -2.56 -0.24 -10.86
N PHE A 41 -3.81 -0.64 -11.04
CA PHE A 41 -4.89 -0.29 -10.11
C PHE A 41 -4.80 -1.10 -8.81
N ILE A 42 -4.20 -2.29 -8.83
CA ILE A 42 -3.93 -3.05 -7.60
C ILE A 42 -2.95 -2.30 -6.71
N ASP A 43 -1.90 -1.70 -7.30
CA ASP A 43 -0.98 -0.84 -6.54
C ASP A 43 -1.68 0.40 -5.97
N CYS A 44 -2.63 0.97 -6.73
CA CYS A 44 -3.48 2.05 -6.23
C CYS A 44 -4.30 1.61 -5.00
N LEU A 45 -4.88 0.40 -5.02
CA LEU A 45 -5.63 -0.15 -3.89
C LEU A 45 -4.73 -0.44 -2.69
N ILE A 46 -3.55 -1.03 -2.91
CA ILE A 46 -2.57 -1.32 -1.85
C ILE A 46 -2.14 -0.01 -1.18
N LEU A 47 -1.73 0.98 -1.98
CA LEU A 47 -1.25 2.25 -1.46
C LEU A 47 -2.37 3.04 -0.76
N SER A 48 -3.58 3.05 -1.34
CA SER A 48 -4.75 3.70 -0.74
C SER A 48 -5.13 3.07 0.61
N SER A 49 -5.14 1.74 0.68
CA SER A 49 -5.41 1.02 1.92
C SER A 49 -4.36 1.34 2.99
N ALA A 50 -3.08 1.31 2.61
CA ALA A 50 -1.98 1.64 3.51
C ALA A 50 -2.06 3.10 3.99
N LEU A 51 -2.37 4.04 3.11
CA LEU A 51 -2.54 5.46 3.46
C LEU A 51 -3.64 5.68 4.51
N SER A 52 -4.73 4.92 4.40
CA SER A 52 -5.88 5.05 5.29
C SER A 52 -5.67 4.36 6.65
N GLN A 53 -4.86 3.30 6.73
CA GLN A 53 -4.85 2.39 7.88
C GLN A 53 -3.48 2.24 8.55
N CYS A 54 -2.41 2.74 7.93
CA CYS A 54 -1.03 2.53 8.39
C CYS A 54 -0.23 3.84 8.38
N ASP A 55 0.84 3.87 9.17
CA ASP A 55 1.84 4.94 9.14
C ASP A 55 2.96 4.68 8.12
N ILE A 56 3.22 3.41 7.80
CA ILE A 56 4.34 3.00 6.96
C ILE A 56 3.89 1.90 5.99
N LEU A 57 4.22 2.05 4.71
CA LEU A 57 4.21 0.99 3.71
C LEU A 57 5.64 0.55 3.42
N ILE A 58 5.90 -0.75 3.59
CA ILE A 58 7.16 -1.39 3.20
C ILE A 58 6.93 -2.11 1.87
N SER A 59 7.64 -1.73 0.82
CA SER A 59 7.54 -2.37 -0.49
C SER A 59 8.86 -2.29 -1.25
N GLU A 60 9.21 -3.38 -1.95
CA GLU A 60 10.34 -3.40 -2.89
C GLU A 60 9.97 -2.83 -4.27
N ASP A 61 8.67 -2.68 -4.54
CA ASP A 61 8.15 -2.17 -5.79
C ASP A 61 8.70 -0.76 -6.10
N THR A 62 9.30 -0.60 -7.27
CA THR A 62 9.93 0.66 -7.68
C THR A 62 8.92 1.74 -8.02
N ASP A 63 7.78 1.39 -8.62
CA ASP A 63 6.79 2.37 -9.06
C ASP A 63 6.15 3.04 -7.85
N ILE A 64 5.81 2.25 -6.83
CA ILE A 64 5.33 2.76 -5.53
C ILE A 64 6.40 3.63 -4.85
N ARG A 65 7.67 3.19 -4.83
CA ARG A 65 8.75 3.95 -4.18
C ARG A 65 9.07 5.26 -4.89
N ASN A 66 9.01 5.30 -6.21
CA ASN A 66 9.27 6.51 -7.00
C ASN A 66 8.24 7.61 -6.73
N LEU A 67 7.04 7.28 -6.23
CA LEU A 67 6.05 8.28 -5.80
C LEU A 67 6.54 9.20 -4.69
N ARG A 68 7.55 8.79 -3.91
CA ARG A 68 8.18 9.64 -2.89
C ARG A 68 8.66 10.97 -3.48
N GLU A 69 9.06 10.98 -4.74
CA GLU A 69 9.56 12.17 -5.46
C GLU A 69 8.43 12.94 -6.18
N SER A 70 7.22 12.38 -6.28
CA SER A 70 6.08 13.01 -6.95
C SER A 70 5.47 14.10 -6.10
N ARG A 71 5.51 15.34 -6.60
CA ARG A 71 4.86 16.49 -5.93
C ARG A 71 3.35 16.30 -5.76
N GLU A 72 2.67 15.78 -6.78
CA GLU A 72 1.23 15.50 -6.73
C GLU A 72 0.91 14.48 -5.64
N PHE A 73 1.74 13.44 -5.49
CA PHE A 73 1.61 12.50 -4.40
C PHE A 73 1.85 13.15 -3.03
N GLN A 74 2.89 13.97 -2.88
CA GLN A 74 3.17 14.68 -1.63
C GLN A 74 2.03 15.61 -1.21
N ASP A 75 1.37 16.26 -2.18
CA ASP A 75 0.21 17.11 -1.89
C ASP A 75 -1.02 16.28 -1.50
N LEU A 76 -1.20 15.09 -2.09
CA LEU A 76 -2.20 14.12 -1.64
C LEU A 76 -1.95 13.66 -0.20
N LEU A 77 -0.70 13.28 0.14
CA LEU A 77 -0.30 12.84 1.47
C LEU A 77 -0.67 13.85 2.56
N LYS A 78 -0.37 15.14 2.34
CA LYS A 78 -0.68 16.22 3.29
C LYS A 78 -2.17 16.33 3.62
N THR A 79 -3.05 15.90 2.71
CA THR A 79 -4.50 15.95 2.93
C THR A 79 -5.06 14.72 3.62
N ILE A 80 -4.42 13.55 3.47
CA ILE A 80 -4.95 12.26 3.94
C ILE A 80 -4.19 11.80 5.19
N ASN A 81 -2.87 11.63 5.07
CA ASN A 81 -2.02 11.15 6.15
C ASN A 81 -0.61 11.77 6.01
N PRO A 82 -0.36 12.94 6.62
CA PRO A 82 0.92 13.63 6.52
C PRO A 82 2.10 12.86 7.15
N GLY A 83 1.81 11.90 8.04
CA GLY A 83 2.81 11.08 8.70
C GLY A 83 3.24 9.84 7.91
N PHE A 84 2.51 9.52 6.83
CA PHE A 84 2.71 8.31 6.06
C PHE A 84 4.09 8.26 5.39
N LYS A 85 4.73 7.09 5.43
CA LYS A 85 6.04 6.85 4.82
C LYS A 85 6.04 5.61 3.94
N ILE A 86 6.82 5.67 2.86
CA ILE A 86 7.10 4.52 2.00
C ILE A 86 8.58 4.18 2.17
N HIS A 87 8.84 2.91 2.50
CA HIS A 87 10.17 2.36 2.69
C HIS A 87 10.37 1.08 1.91
N ASN A 88 11.62 0.70 1.66
CA ASN A 88 11.98 -0.68 1.34
C ASN A 88 12.41 -1.43 2.60
N LEU A 89 12.59 -2.74 2.50
CA LEU A 89 12.95 -3.58 3.63
C LEU A 89 14.35 -3.23 4.16
N ALA A 90 15.29 -2.95 3.27
CA ALA A 90 16.67 -2.62 3.64
C ALA A 90 16.81 -1.33 4.45
N GLU A 91 15.91 -0.35 4.26
CA GLU A 91 15.85 0.89 5.02
C GLU A 91 15.39 0.66 6.48
N ILE A 92 14.62 -0.40 6.73
CA ILE A 92 14.02 -0.69 8.04
C ILE A 92 14.79 -1.76 8.80
N VAL A 93 15.22 -2.81 8.11
CA VAL A 93 16.00 -3.90 8.68
C VAL A 93 17.47 -3.52 8.55
N ARG A 94 17.98 -2.77 9.54
CA ARG A 94 19.43 -2.64 9.75
C ARG A 94 19.97 -4.02 10.14
N VAL A 95 20.49 -4.76 9.16
CA VAL A 95 21.43 -5.87 9.38
C VAL A 95 22.85 -5.31 9.37
#